data_AF-A0A841FBW8-F1
#
_entry.id   AF-A0A841FBW8-F1
#
_cell.length_a   1.000
_cell.length_b   1.000
_cell.length_c   1.000
_cell.angle_alpha   90.00
_cell.angle_beta   90.00
_cell.angle_gamma   90.00
#
_symmetry.space_group_name_H-M   'P 1'
#
loop_
_entity.id
_entity.type
_entity.pdbx_description
1 polymer ?
#
loop_
_entity_poly.entity_id
_entity_poly.type
_entity_poly.pdbx_seq_one_letter_code
_entity_poly.pdbx_strand_id
1 'polypeptide(L)'
;MTEMKVDPGALEVAASEIKGASAQLESILSGLASKLTRLTSDWEGADMEAYNQTKQEWDKAAEGLNAVLEKVGTTVQQAKEEYVATEAHNAGRFQV
;
A
#
# COMPACT_ATOMS: atom_id res chain seq x y z
N MET A 1 -5.57 22.05 21.33
CA MET A 1 -5.60 21.38 20.02
C MET A 1 -5.10 19.98 20.25
N THR A 2 -5.92 18.97 19.97
CA THR A 2 -5.55 17.56 20.14
C THR A 2 -4.55 17.23 19.05
N GLU A 3 -3.26 17.27 19.40
CA GLU A 3 -2.17 16.85 18.53
C GLU A 3 -2.46 15.41 18.11
N MET A 4 -2.74 15.20 16.82
CA MET A 4 -2.99 13.88 16.28
C MET A 4 -1.63 13.17 16.21
N LYS A 5 -1.16 12.67 17.36
CA LYS A 5 0.04 11.86 17.46
C LYS A 5 -0.21 10.58 16.69
N VAL A 6 0.22 10.55 15.43
CA VAL A 6 0.18 9.34 14.64
C VAL A 6 1.20 8.39 15.24
N ASP A 7 0.71 7.30 15.85
CA ASP A 7 1.55 6.30 16.50
C ASP A 7 2.41 5.58 15.44
N PRO A 8 3.75 5.61 15.56
CA PRO A 8 4.64 4.96 14.60
C PRO A 8 4.39 3.46 14.43
N GLY A 9 3.94 2.78 15.49
CA GLY A 9 3.59 1.36 15.46
C GLY A 9 2.29 1.11 14.69
N ALA A 10 1.29 1.97 14.83
CA ALA A 10 0.05 1.88 14.04
C ALA A 10 0.30 2.04 12.53
N LEU A 11 1.28 2.87 12.16
CA LEU A 11 1.71 3.06 10.77
C LEU A 11 2.43 1.83 10.21
N GLU A 12 3.30 1.21 11.00
CA GLU A 12 4.01 -0.01 10.60
C GLU A 12 3.03 -1.18 10.41
N VAL A 13 2.02 -1.28 11.28
CA VAL A 13 0.91 -2.24 11.13
C VAL A 13 0.14 -1.97 9.84
N ALA A 14 -0.28 -0.74 9.58
CA ALA A 14 -1.01 -0.40 8.36
C ALA A 14 -0.19 -0.69 7.09
N ALA A 15 1.11 -0.41 7.09
CA ALA A 15 2.00 -0.74 5.97
C ALA A 15 2.10 -2.27 5.74
N SER A 16 2.17 -3.04 6.81
CA SER A 16 2.19 -4.50 6.75
C SER A 16 0.86 -5.08 6.23
N GLU A 17 -0.28 -4.56 6.69
CA GLU A 17 -1.61 -4.94 6.21
C GLU A 17 -1.78 -4.66 4.72
N ILE A 18 -1.35 -3.48 4.26
CA ILE A 18 -1.40 -3.10 2.85
C ILE A 18 -0.52 -4.05 2.00
N LYS A 19 0.69 -4.36 2.47
CA LYS A 19 1.58 -5.32 1.79
C LYS A 19 0.95 -6.71 1.72
N GLY A 20 0.28 -7.15 2.79
CA GLY A 20 -0.46 -8.42 2.83
C GLY A 20 -1.62 -8.44 1.83
N ALA A 21 -2.42 -7.37 1.79
CA ALA A 21 -3.52 -7.23 0.84
C ALA A 21 -3.03 -7.26 -0.62
N SER A 22 -1.91 -6.59 -0.92
CA SER A 22 -1.28 -6.62 -2.24
C SER A 22 -0.90 -8.04 -2.67
N ALA A 23 -0.25 -8.79 -1.80
CA ALA A 23 0.16 -10.17 -2.08
C ALA A 23 -1.04 -11.10 -2.31
N GLN A 24 -2.12 -10.91 -1.54
CA GLN A 24 -3.34 -11.72 -1.66
C GLN A 24 -4.04 -11.48 -3.00
N LEU A 25 -4.08 -10.22 -3.45
CA LEU A 25 -4.65 -9.85 -4.75
C LEU A 25 -3.82 -10.38 -5.93
N GLU A 26 -2.49 -10.36 -5.83
CA GLU A 26 -1.60 -10.95 -6.84
C GLU A 26 -1.81 -12.48 -6.97
N SER A 27 -2.05 -13.16 -5.84
CA SER A 27 -2.40 -14.58 -5.85
C SER A 27 -3.74 -14.85 -6.56
N ILE A 28 -4.74 -14.00 -6.37
CA ILE A 28 -6.03 -14.12 -7.07
C ILE A 28 -5.84 -13.99 -8.59
N LEU A 29 -5.07 -13.00 -9.04
CA LEU A 29 -4.81 -12.78 -10.46
C LEU A 29 -4.04 -13.93 -11.10
N SER A 30 -2.96 -14.39 -10.48
CA SER A 30 -2.18 -15.53 -10.99
C SER A 30 -3.02 -16.81 -11.04
N GLY A 31 -3.92 -16.99 -10.06
CA GLY A 31 -4.91 -18.05 -10.05
C GLY A 31 -5.91 -17.94 -11.22
N LEU A 32 -6.38 -16.73 -11.52
CA LEU A 32 -7.27 -16.47 -12.66
C LEU A 32 -6.53 -16.76 -13.97
N ALA A 33 -5.34 -16.18 -14.17
CA ALA A 33 -4.51 -16.41 -15.35
C ALA A 33 -4.27 -17.91 -15.59
N SER A 34 -3.89 -18.66 -14.55
CA SER A 34 -3.65 -20.11 -14.64
C SER A 34 -4.91 -20.93 -14.96
N LYS A 35 -6.09 -20.50 -14.47
CA LYS A 35 -7.37 -21.11 -14.86
C LYS A 35 -7.66 -20.84 -16.33
N LEU A 36 -7.39 -19.62 -16.81
CA LEU A 36 -7.58 -19.27 -18.20
C LEU A 36 -6.67 -20.12 -19.11
N THR A 37 -5.38 -20.25 -18.80
CA THR A 37 -4.42 -21.07 -19.59
C THR A 37 -4.75 -22.56 -19.61
N ARG A 38 -5.57 -23.06 -18.68
CA ARG A 38 -6.05 -24.46 -18.72
C ARG A 38 -7.28 -24.65 -19.60
N LEU A 39 -8.06 -23.59 -19.80
CA LEU A 39 -9.26 -23.59 -20.64
C LEU A 39 -8.94 -23.29 -22.12
N THR A 40 -7.72 -22.82 -22.44
CA THR A 40 -7.26 -22.48 -23.79
C THR A 40 -7.08 -23.66 -24.76
N SER A 41 -7.58 -24.86 -24.46
CA SER A 41 -7.77 -25.85 -25.53
C SER A 41 -8.83 -25.37 -26.54
N ASP A 42 -9.71 -24.42 -26.18
CA ASP A 42 -10.88 -24.07 -26.99
C ASP A 42 -11.12 -22.55 -27.22
N TRP A 43 -10.22 -21.62 -26.86
CA TRP A 43 -10.66 -20.21 -26.73
C TRP A 43 -10.61 -19.28 -27.96
N GLU A 44 -11.80 -18.79 -28.34
CA GLU A 44 -12.09 -17.62 -29.17
C GLU A 44 -11.98 -16.28 -28.39
N GLY A 45 -11.81 -15.16 -29.11
CA GLY A 45 -11.26 -13.89 -28.61
C GLY A 45 -12.02 -13.06 -27.56
N ALA A 46 -13.23 -13.44 -27.14
CA ALA A 46 -14.01 -12.67 -26.14
C ALA A 46 -13.43 -12.75 -24.72
N ASP A 47 -12.84 -13.88 -24.36
CA ASP A 47 -12.38 -14.14 -23.00
C ASP A 47 -10.97 -13.57 -22.75
N MET A 48 -10.23 -13.29 -23.84
CA MET A 48 -8.99 -12.52 -23.80
C MET A 48 -9.26 -11.04 -23.49
N GLU A 49 -10.40 -10.50 -23.95
CA GLU A 49 -10.81 -9.12 -23.65
C GLU A 49 -11.16 -8.96 -22.15
N ALA A 50 -11.93 -9.90 -21.60
CA ALA A 50 -12.29 -9.91 -20.18
C ALA A 50 -11.06 -10.04 -19.26
N TYR A 51 -10.08 -10.86 -19.64
CA TYR A 51 -8.79 -10.94 -18.93
C TYR A 51 -8.04 -9.61 -18.97
N ASN A 52 -7.89 -9.01 -20.15
CA ASN A 52 -7.17 -7.76 -20.31
C ASN A 52 -7.82 -6.62 -19.52
N GLN A 53 -9.15 -6.58 -19.47
CA GLN A 53 -9.90 -5.60 -18.68
C GLN A 53 -9.66 -5.78 -17.18
N THR A 54 -9.75 -7.02 -16.69
CA THR A 54 -9.45 -7.37 -15.28
C THR A 54 -8.00 -7.02 -14.92
N LYS A 55 -7.05 -7.29 -15.83
CA LYS A 55 -5.64 -6.94 -15.64
C LYS A 55 -5.45 -5.42 -15.54
N GLN A 56 -6.15 -4.65 -16.37
CA GLN A 56 -6.07 -3.18 -16.35
C GLN A 56 -6.62 -2.59 -15.06
N GLU A 57 -7.75 -3.11 -14.55
CA GLU A 57 -8.30 -2.69 -13.27
C GLU A 57 -7.32 -2.99 -12.11
N TRP A 58 -6.62 -4.13 -12.18
CA TRP A 58 -5.58 -4.43 -11.22
C TRP A 58 -4.38 -3.49 -11.31
N ASP A 59 -3.85 -3.23 -12.51
CA ASP A 59 -2.70 -2.34 -12.69
C ASP A 59 -2.99 -0.98 -12.01
N LYS A 60 -4.22 -0.46 -12.20
CA LYS A 60 -4.69 0.78 -11.54
C LYS A 60 -4.80 0.64 -10.02
N ALA A 61 -5.34 -0.47 -9.52
CA ALA A 61 -5.47 -0.69 -8.08
C ALA A 61 -4.10 -0.80 -7.40
N ALA A 62 -3.13 -1.47 -8.04
CA ALA A 62 -1.76 -1.59 -7.55
C ALA A 62 -1.03 -0.24 -7.53
N GLU A 63 -1.19 0.58 -8.56
CA GLU A 63 -0.68 1.96 -8.58
C GLU A 63 -1.27 2.80 -7.44
N GLY A 64 -2.58 2.72 -7.22
CA GLY A 64 -3.25 3.42 -6.11
C GLY A 64 -2.73 2.99 -4.75
N LEU A 65 -2.48 1.69 -4.56
CA LEU A 65 -1.94 1.14 -3.32
C LEU A 65 -0.52 1.66 -3.04
N ASN A 66 0.33 1.67 -4.07
CA ASN A 66 1.70 2.21 -3.97
C ASN A 66 1.69 3.69 -3.62
N ALA A 67 0.80 4.48 -4.23
CA ALA A 67 0.67 5.90 -3.92
C ALA A 67 0.22 6.14 -2.46
N VAL A 68 -0.67 5.31 -1.93
CA VAL A 68 -1.08 5.38 -0.52
C VAL A 68 0.09 5.05 0.39
N LEU A 69 0.85 3.98 0.11
CA LEU A 69 2.03 3.61 0.90
C LEU A 69 3.09 4.71 0.93
N GLU A 70 3.37 5.34 -0.21
CA GLU A 70 4.32 6.44 -0.30
C GLU A 70 3.87 7.65 0.54
N LYS A 71 2.58 8.00 0.45
CA LYS A 71 2.00 9.09 1.25
C LYS A 71 2.04 8.79 2.74
N VAL A 72 1.80 7.54 3.12
CA VAL A 72 1.90 7.10 4.52
C VAL A 72 3.35 7.23 4.99
N GLY A 73 4.31 6.68 4.25
CA GLY A 73 5.74 6.74 4.58
C GLY A 73 6.26 8.17 4.75
N THR A 74 5.90 9.08 3.84
CA THR A 74 6.26 10.50 3.93
C THR A 74 5.65 11.18 5.15
N THR A 75 4.40 10.87 5.48
CA THR A 75 3.73 11.40 6.67
C THR A 75 4.40 10.93 7.96
N VAL A 76 4.82 9.65 8.04
CA VAL A 76 5.56 9.12 9.20
C VAL A 76 6.88 9.83 9.38
N GLN A 77 7.61 10.00 8.29
CA GLN A 77 8.92 10.64 8.28
C GLN A 77 8.81 12.09 8.78
N GLN A 78 7.82 12.84 8.30
CA GLN A 78 7.53 14.21 8.76
C GLN A 78 7.16 14.24 10.24
N ALA A 79 6.27 13.35 10.70
CA ALA A 79 5.87 13.28 12.11
C ALA A 79 7.06 12.96 13.04
N LYS A 80 7.98 12.09 12.60
CA LYS A 80 9.21 11.78 13.33
C LYS A 80 10.14 12.98 13.41
N GLU A 81 10.31 13.72 12.31
CA GLU A 81 11.15 14.93 12.27
C GLU A 81 10.60 16.03 13.19
N GLU A 82 9.28 16.26 13.17
CA GLU A 82 8.61 17.20 14.07
C GLU A 82 8.74 16.79 15.54
N TYR A 83 8.62 15.49 15.84
CA TYR A 83 8.76 14.98 17.21
C TYR A 83 10.17 15.19 17.75
N VAL A 84 11.20 14.84 16.97
CA VAL A 84 12.61 15.03 17.35
C VAL A 84 12.95 16.50 17.50
N ALA A 85 12.48 17.36 16.58
CA ALA A 85 12.70 18.80 16.68
C ALA A 85 12.05 19.40 17.94
N THR A 86 10.86 18.94 18.28
CA THR A 86 10.13 19.39 19.48
C THR A 86 10.79 18.90 20.77
N GLU A 87 11.24 17.64 20.82
CA GLU A 87 12.01 17.13 21.96
C GLU A 87 13.35 17.87 22.13
N ALA A 88 14.10 18.09 21.06
CA ALA A 88 15.36 18.82 21.12
C ALA A 88 15.17 20.27 21.61
N HIS A 89 14.13 20.93 21.11
CA HIS A 89 13.76 22.29 21.54
C HIS A 89 13.36 22.33 23.03
N ASN A 90 12.63 21.32 23.51
CA ASN A 90 12.23 21.25 24.91
C ASN A 90 13.39 20.85 25.84
N ALA A 91 14.23 19.90 25.44
CA ALA A 91 15.41 19.46 26.19
C ALA A 91 16.39 20.62 26.44
N GLY A 92 16.61 21.50 25.46
CA GLY A 92 17.42 22.71 25.63
C GLY A 92 16.83 23.73 26.62
N ARG A 93 15.54 23.64 26.91
CA ARG A 93 14.82 24.54 27.84
C ARG A 93 14.89 24.08 29.30
N PHE A 94 15.16 22.80 29.55
CA PHE A 94 15.24 22.20 30.89
C PHE A 94 16.67 21.97 31.40
N GLN A 95 17.71 22.36 30.62
CA GLN A 95 19.12 22.30 31.02
C GLN A 95 19.65 23.59 31.69
N VAL A 96 18.77 24.44 32.21
CA VAL A 96 19.12 25.61 33.04
C VAL A 96 18.62 25.47 34.47
#